data_AF-A0A357EE04-F1
#
_entry.id   AF-A0A357EE04-F1
#
_cell.length_a   1.000
_cell.length_b   1.000
_cell.length_c   1.000
_cell.angle_alpha   90.00
_cell.angle_beta   90.00
_cell.angle_gamma   90.00
#
_symmetry.space_group_name_H-M   'P 1'
#
loop_
_entity.id
_entity.type
_entity.pdbx_description
1 polymer ?
#
loop_
_entity_poly.entity_id
_entity_poly.type
_entity_poly.pdbx_seq_one_letter_code
_entity_poly.pdbx_strand_id
1 'polypeptide(L)'
;GGLYKPWAILEWASRWITDYPLQLRQAGGFGMIVAASGLLCLAIARTVQASRPRPNPFLHGSARWANREDLEAATLLPRSRTFFDWLNGTPRHSTDGVYVGGWLDAKGTLHYLRHSGPEHVLTYAPTRSGKGVGLVIPTLLSWPHSAIIADLKGELWELTAGWRQHHAQNKVLRFEPAAAQGTVRWNPLDEVRLGTEHEVADVQNLATILVDP
;
A
#
# COMPACT_ATOMS: atom_id res chain seq x y z
N GLY A 1 22.23 46.86 29.78
CA GLY A 1 20.85 46.94 29.27
C GLY A 1 20.16 45.63 29.57
N GLY A 2 19.21 45.62 30.49
CA GLY A 2 18.51 44.39 30.90
C GLY A 2 17.52 43.95 29.83
N LEU A 3 17.52 42.67 29.48
CA LEU A 3 16.48 42.09 28.63
C LEU A 3 15.13 42.21 29.35
N TYR A 4 14.16 42.84 28.68
CA TYR A 4 12.80 42.94 29.20
C TYR A 4 12.16 41.53 29.22
N LYS A 5 11.70 41.10 30.39
CA LYS A 5 11.08 39.76 30.55
C LYS A 5 9.73 39.73 29.83
N PRO A 6 9.41 38.70 29.02
CA PRO A 6 8.18 38.66 28.24
C PRO A 6 6.89 38.80 29.05
N TRP A 7 6.87 38.31 30.30
CA TRP A 7 5.71 38.38 31.20
C TRP A 7 5.63 39.68 32.03
N ALA A 8 6.64 40.55 31.97
CA ALA A 8 6.66 41.80 32.73
C ALA A 8 5.54 42.77 32.30
N ILE A 9 4.99 42.62 31.10
CA ILE A 9 3.83 43.38 30.63
C ILE A 9 2.56 43.06 31.45
N LEU A 10 2.42 41.81 31.92
CA LEU A 10 1.30 41.38 32.76
C LEU A 10 1.46 41.89 34.19
N GLU A 11 2.70 41.88 34.70
CA GLU A 11 3.03 42.44 36.02
C GLU A 11 2.85 43.97 36.04
N TRP A 12 3.19 44.66 34.94
CA TRP A 12 2.95 46.09 34.81
C TRP A 12 1.45 46.40 34.68
N ALA A 13 0.73 45.64 33.85
CA ALA A 13 -0.71 45.81 33.68
C ALA A 13 -1.46 45.61 35.00
N SER A 14 -1.14 44.59 35.79
CA SER A 14 -1.84 44.32 37.06
C SER A 14 -1.62 45.41 38.12
N ARG A 15 -0.44 46.06 38.13
CA ARG A 15 -0.11 47.11 39.11
C ARG A 15 -0.75 48.47 38.82
N TRP A 16 -0.92 48.83 37.54
CA TRP A 16 -1.31 50.20 37.14
C TRP A 16 -2.72 50.29 36.55
N ILE A 17 -3.48 49.20 36.54
CA ILE A 17 -4.83 49.13 35.95
C ILE A 17 -5.86 50.03 36.66
N THR A 18 -5.67 50.30 37.95
CA THR A 18 -6.55 51.17 38.75
C THR A 18 -6.27 52.64 38.52
N ASP A 19 -5.01 53.01 38.33
CA ASP A 19 -4.56 54.41 38.32
C ASP A 19 -4.63 55.02 36.90
N TYR A 20 -4.42 54.21 35.86
CA TYR A 20 -4.43 54.65 34.46
C TYR A 20 -5.29 53.74 33.55
N PRO A 21 -6.59 53.57 33.85
CA PRO A 21 -7.44 52.60 33.17
C PRO A 21 -7.67 52.92 31.68
N LEU A 22 -7.69 54.21 31.30
CA LEU A 22 -7.92 54.62 29.91
C LEU A 22 -6.70 54.34 29.03
N GLN A 23 -5.50 54.67 29.51
CA GLN A 23 -4.25 54.49 28.80
C GLN A 23 -3.93 53.00 28.60
N LEU A 24 -4.19 52.18 29.62
CA LEU A 24 -3.99 50.72 29.54
C LEU A 24 -4.93 50.07 28.52
N ARG A 25 -6.21 50.47 28.50
CA ARG A 25 -7.20 49.98 27.52
C ARG A 25 -6.87 50.40 26.10
N GLN A 26 -6.43 51.64 25.89
CA GLN A 26 -6.01 52.13 24.58
C GLN A 26 -4.76 51.39 24.07
N ALA A 27 -3.75 51.20 24.91
CA ALA A 27 -2.56 50.44 24.57
C ALA A 27 -2.86 48.95 24.29
N GLY A 28 -3.70 48.32 25.11
CA GLY A 28 -4.16 46.95 24.88
C GLY A 28 -4.98 46.79 23.59
N GLY A 29 -5.88 47.74 23.32
CA GLY A 29 -6.66 47.79 22.08
C GLY A 29 -5.77 47.94 20.84
N PHE A 30 -4.79 48.85 20.89
CA PHE A 30 -3.81 49.01 19.82
C PHE A 30 -2.97 47.74 19.62
N GLY A 31 -2.54 47.09 20.70
CA GLY A 31 -1.83 45.80 20.65
C GLY A 31 -2.66 44.69 20.01
N MET A 32 -3.96 44.60 20.33
CA MET A 32 -4.87 43.64 19.71
C MET A 32 -5.08 43.90 18.22
N ILE A 33 -5.20 45.17 17.80
CA ILE A 33 -5.33 45.54 16.38
C ILE A 33 -4.06 45.15 15.61
N VAL A 34 -2.87 45.45 16.16
CA VAL A 34 -1.59 45.08 15.54
C VAL A 34 -1.45 43.56 15.42
N ALA A 35 -1.79 42.81 16.49
CA ALA A 35 -1.74 41.35 16.48
C ALA A 35 -2.75 40.74 15.48
N ALA A 36 -4.00 41.21 15.48
CA ALA A 36 -5.03 40.73 14.57
C ALA A 36 -4.69 41.05 13.11
N SER A 37 -4.18 42.26 12.83
CA SER A 37 -3.72 42.65 11.50
C SER A 37 -2.52 41.81 11.06
N GLY A 38 -1.56 41.55 11.96
CA GLY A 38 -0.42 40.68 11.70
C GLY A 38 -0.82 39.24 11.38
N LEU A 39 -1.76 38.67 12.16
CA LEU A 39 -2.32 37.34 11.92
C LEU A 39 -3.11 37.28 10.61
N LEU A 40 -3.87 38.32 10.28
CA LEU A 40 -4.61 38.41 9.02
C LEU A 40 -3.65 38.48 7.83
N CYS A 41 -2.59 39.31 7.91
CA CYS A 41 -1.54 39.37 6.90
C CYS A 41 -0.83 38.03 6.73
N LEU A 42 -0.52 37.32 7.83
CA LEU A 42 0.08 35.99 7.78
C LEU A 42 -0.87 34.95 7.17
N ALA A 43 -2.16 34.99 7.50
CA ALA A 43 -3.16 34.11 6.92
C ALA A 43 -3.28 34.36 5.41
N ILE A 44 -3.38 35.61 4.98
CA ILE A 44 -3.41 35.98 3.56
C ILE A 44 -2.12 35.52 2.87
N ALA A 45 -0.95 35.79 3.44
CA ALA A 45 0.33 35.37 2.87
C ALA A 45 0.42 33.84 2.73
N ARG A 46 -0.02 33.08 3.74
CA ARG A 46 -0.10 31.62 3.71
C ARG A 46 -1.06 31.12 2.63
N THR A 47 -2.23 31.76 2.51
CA THR A 47 -3.25 31.40 1.51
C THR A 47 -2.72 31.64 0.11
N VAL A 48 -2.14 32.83 -0.14
CA VAL A 48 -1.50 33.18 -1.42
C VAL A 48 -0.35 32.22 -1.74
N GLN A 49 0.50 31.87 -0.76
CA GLN A 49 1.59 30.92 -0.96
C GLN A 49 1.08 29.50 -1.28
N ALA A 50 -0.02 29.07 -0.64
CA ALA A 50 -0.65 27.78 -0.90
C ALA A 50 -1.35 27.74 -2.27
N SER A 51 -1.92 28.86 -2.72
CA SER A 51 -2.60 29.00 -4.02
C SER A 51 -1.65 29.27 -5.20
N ARG A 52 -0.35 29.51 -4.95
CA ARG A 52 0.63 29.63 -6.04
C ARG A 52 0.68 28.30 -6.81
N PRO A 53 0.47 28.31 -8.14
CA PRO A 53 0.63 27.11 -8.94
C PRO A 53 2.04 26.59 -8.74
N ARG A 54 2.18 25.37 -8.21
CA ARG A 54 3.49 24.72 -8.16
C ARG A 54 3.83 24.33 -9.60
N PRO A 55 4.86 24.91 -10.22
CA PRO A 55 5.24 24.52 -11.57
C PRO A 55 5.57 23.03 -11.51
N ASN A 56 4.90 22.23 -12.33
CA ASN A 56 5.23 20.81 -12.45
C ASN A 56 6.59 20.72 -13.14
N PRO A 57 7.66 20.29 -12.45
CA PRO A 57 8.99 20.22 -13.04
C PRO A 57 9.09 19.14 -14.14
N PHE A 58 8.08 18.28 -14.27
CA PHE A 58 8.06 17.12 -15.17
C PHE A 58 7.22 17.36 -16.43
N LEU A 59 7.48 18.45 -17.15
CA LEU A 59 6.77 18.77 -18.41
C LEU A 59 6.90 17.69 -19.50
N HIS A 60 7.92 16.84 -19.41
CA HIS A 60 8.21 15.76 -20.36
C HIS A 60 7.98 14.35 -19.80
N GLY A 61 7.27 14.25 -18.67
CA GLY A 61 7.04 12.99 -17.97
C GLY A 61 7.85 12.87 -16.69
N SER A 62 7.27 12.22 -15.69
CA SER A 62 7.84 12.05 -14.35
C SER A 62 8.47 10.67 -14.15
N ALA A 63 8.64 9.90 -15.24
CA ALA A 63 9.19 8.55 -15.17
C ALA A 63 10.65 8.60 -14.71
N ARG A 64 10.91 7.99 -13.55
CA ARG A 64 12.24 7.82 -12.96
C ARG A 64 12.29 6.49 -12.23
N TRP A 65 13.49 6.02 -11.91
CA TRP A 65 13.64 4.90 -11.01
C TRP A 65 12.99 5.20 -9.65
N ALA A 66 12.30 4.19 -9.13
CA ALA A 66 11.61 4.27 -7.85
C ALA A 66 12.63 4.36 -6.71
N ASN A 67 12.36 5.27 -5.77
CA ASN A 67 13.06 5.38 -4.51
C ASN A 67 12.29 4.61 -3.44
N ARG A 68 12.89 4.45 -2.25
CA ARG A 68 12.22 3.80 -1.10
C ARG A 68 10.83 4.37 -0.83
N GLU A 69 10.67 5.69 -0.87
CA GLU A 69 9.39 6.35 -0.62
C GLU A 69 8.32 5.94 -1.65
N ASP A 70 8.69 5.80 -2.92
CA ASP A 70 7.77 5.35 -3.97
C ASP A 70 7.38 3.88 -3.76
N LEU A 71 8.33 3.04 -3.34
CA LEU A 71 8.10 1.61 -3.07
C LEU A 71 7.20 1.39 -1.84
N GLU A 72 7.38 2.19 -0.79
CA GLU A 72 6.50 2.16 0.39
C GLU A 72 5.11 2.73 0.07
N ALA A 73 5.03 3.79 -0.74
CA ALA A 73 3.76 4.35 -1.20
C ALA A 73 3.00 3.38 -2.12
N ALA A 74 3.71 2.61 -2.95
CA ALA A 74 3.17 1.54 -3.76
C ALA A 74 2.90 0.25 -2.98
N THR A 75 3.10 0.24 -1.66
CA THR A 75 2.89 -0.91 -0.77
C THR A 75 3.74 -2.15 -1.10
N LEU A 76 4.81 -1.97 -1.88
CA LEU A 76 5.75 -3.04 -2.25
C LEU A 76 6.77 -3.34 -1.14
N LEU A 77 6.99 -2.36 -0.27
CA LEU A 77 7.80 -2.48 0.93
C LEU A 77 6.97 -2.14 2.16
N PRO A 78 7.18 -2.85 3.28
CA PRO A 78 6.52 -2.49 4.54
C PRO A 78 7.01 -1.11 4.99
N ARG A 79 6.05 -0.23 5.28
CA ARG A 79 6.34 1.11 5.80
C ARG A 79 7.03 1.01 7.17
N SER A 80 8.02 1.87 7.40
CA SER A 80 8.64 1.99 8.72
C SER A 80 7.62 2.45 9.76
N ARG A 81 7.58 1.79 10.93
CA ARG A 81 6.68 2.17 12.02
C ARG A 81 7.08 3.52 12.59
N THR A 82 6.10 4.40 12.77
CA THR A 82 6.29 5.65 13.49
C THR A 82 6.11 5.45 15.00
N PHE A 83 6.54 6.43 15.80
CA PHE A 83 6.31 6.43 17.25
C PHE A 83 4.80 6.35 17.60
N PHE A 84 3.95 7.03 16.83
CA PHE A 84 2.50 6.98 17.01
C PHE A 84 1.92 5.61 16.66
N ASP A 85 2.44 4.91 15.65
CA ASP A 85 2.05 3.52 15.33
C ASP A 85 2.35 2.56 16.49
N TRP A 86 3.45 2.81 17.20
CA TRP A 86 3.80 2.02 18.38
C TRP A 86 2.85 2.33 19.54
N LEU A 87 2.56 3.61 19.81
CA LEU A 87 1.61 4.01 20.86
C LEU A 87 0.19 3.50 20.61
N ASN A 88 -0.26 3.53 19.36
CA ASN A 88 -1.63 3.14 18.99
C ASN A 88 -1.78 1.63 18.80
N GLY A 89 -0.71 0.84 19.00
CA GLY A 89 -0.76 -0.61 18.84
C GLY A 89 -1.12 -1.07 17.43
N THR A 90 -0.83 -0.28 16.39
CA THR A 90 -1.20 -0.67 15.02
C THR A 90 -0.53 -2.00 14.65
N PRO A 91 -1.29 -2.96 14.07
CA PRO A 91 -0.73 -4.24 13.69
C PRO A 91 0.39 -4.06 12.67
N ARG A 92 1.39 -4.93 12.72
CA ARG A 92 2.46 -4.95 11.72
C ARG A 92 1.84 -5.33 10.37
N HIS A 93 2.17 -4.60 9.30
CA HIS A 93 1.76 -4.98 7.97
C HIS A 93 2.20 -6.42 7.68
N SER A 94 1.28 -7.23 7.18
CA SER A 94 1.61 -8.57 6.74
C SER A 94 2.65 -8.49 5.62
N THR A 95 3.62 -9.41 5.66
CA THR A 95 4.59 -9.58 4.57
C THR A 95 4.05 -10.48 3.47
N ASP A 96 2.77 -10.86 3.54
CA ASP A 96 2.10 -11.64 2.51
C ASP A 96 2.01 -10.82 1.22
N GLY A 97 2.31 -11.48 0.10
CA GLY A 97 2.33 -10.84 -1.21
C GLY A 97 3.01 -11.74 -2.23
N VAL A 98 2.60 -11.60 -3.48
CA VAL A 98 3.30 -12.23 -4.60
C VAL A 98 4.60 -11.48 -4.84
N TYR A 99 5.68 -12.19 -5.12
CA TYR A 99 6.96 -11.54 -5.41
C TYR A 99 6.87 -10.82 -6.76
N VAL A 100 7.29 -9.56 -6.78
CA VAL A 100 7.36 -8.73 -8.00
C VAL A 100 8.77 -8.28 -8.33
N GLY A 101 9.74 -8.51 -7.43
CA GLY A 101 11.14 -8.23 -7.69
C GLY A 101 11.96 -8.04 -6.43
N GLY A 102 13.11 -7.39 -6.57
CA GLY A 102 13.99 -7.01 -5.47
C GLY A 102 14.58 -5.63 -5.70
N TRP A 103 14.71 -4.86 -4.64
CA TRP A 103 15.32 -3.53 -4.65
C TRP A 103 16.56 -3.53 -3.75
N LEU A 104 17.69 -3.13 -4.32
CA LEU A 104 18.94 -2.99 -3.58
C LEU A 104 19.01 -1.57 -2.99
N ASP A 105 19.16 -1.45 -1.67
CA ASP A 105 19.36 -0.14 -1.07
C ASP A 105 20.79 0.39 -1.30
N ALA A 106 21.01 1.67 -0.99
CA ALA A 106 22.32 2.31 -1.13
C ALA A 106 23.43 1.67 -0.28
N LYS A 107 23.09 0.82 0.69
CA LYS A 107 24.02 0.08 1.54
C LYS A 107 24.30 -1.33 1.00
N GLY A 108 23.69 -1.72 -0.13
CA GLY A 108 23.83 -3.02 -0.74
C GLY A 108 22.90 -4.10 -0.15
N THR A 109 21.91 -3.73 0.67
CA THR A 109 20.95 -4.69 1.24
C THR A 109 19.81 -4.92 0.24
N LEU A 110 19.56 -6.18 -0.08
CA LEU A 110 18.44 -6.58 -0.94
C LEU A 110 17.12 -6.61 -0.14
N HIS A 111 16.14 -5.85 -0.60
CA HIS A 111 14.76 -5.87 -0.09
C HIS A 111 13.86 -6.52 -1.13
N TYR A 112 13.19 -7.62 -0.76
CA TYR A 112 12.21 -8.26 -1.64
C TYR A 112 10.95 -7.41 -1.76
N LEU A 113 10.50 -7.19 -2.98
CA LEU A 113 9.28 -6.47 -3.29
C LEU A 113 8.14 -7.45 -3.44
N ARG A 114 7.05 -7.21 -2.70
CA ARG A 114 5.88 -8.08 -2.72
C ARG A 114 4.61 -7.27 -2.91
N HIS A 115 3.68 -7.79 -3.71
CA HIS A 115 2.41 -7.17 -3.99
C HIS A 115 1.26 -7.99 -3.39
N SER A 116 0.40 -7.36 -2.59
CA SER A 116 -0.80 -7.98 -2.01
C SER A 116 -2.07 -7.16 -2.21
N GLY A 117 -2.01 -6.13 -3.07
CA GLY A 117 -3.17 -5.35 -3.46
C GLY A 117 -4.09 -6.10 -4.44
N PRO A 118 -5.28 -5.55 -4.73
CA PRO A 118 -6.25 -6.14 -5.65
C PRO A 118 -5.80 -6.13 -7.12
N GLU A 119 -4.72 -5.42 -7.45
CA GLU A 119 -4.22 -5.25 -8.81
C GLU A 119 -3.57 -6.54 -9.35
N HIS A 120 -3.67 -6.72 -10.66
CA HIS A 120 -3.00 -7.83 -11.34
C HIS A 120 -1.52 -7.56 -11.58
N VAL A 121 -0.70 -8.61 -11.50
CA VAL A 121 0.74 -8.57 -11.76
C VAL A 121 1.03 -9.28 -13.08
N LEU A 122 1.69 -8.57 -14.00
CA LEU A 122 2.20 -9.12 -15.26
C LEU A 122 3.72 -9.20 -15.23
N THR A 123 4.25 -10.41 -15.37
CA THR A 123 5.70 -10.63 -15.52
C THR A 123 6.04 -10.84 -16.98
N TYR A 124 6.76 -9.90 -17.58
CA TYR A 124 7.32 -10.03 -18.92
C TYR A 124 8.80 -10.44 -18.86
N ALA A 125 9.10 -11.70 -19.18
CA ALA A 125 10.45 -12.23 -19.05
C ALA A 125 10.77 -13.31 -20.12
N PRO A 126 11.94 -13.26 -20.78
CA PRO A 126 12.39 -14.27 -21.76
C PRO A 126 12.53 -15.67 -21.17
N THR A 127 12.72 -16.70 -22.00
CA THR A 127 13.10 -18.03 -21.51
C THR A 127 14.46 -17.98 -20.80
N ARG A 128 14.64 -18.83 -19.78
CA ARG A 128 15.87 -18.90 -18.95
C ARG A 128 16.26 -17.61 -18.20
N SER A 129 15.36 -16.63 -18.11
CA SER A 129 15.51 -15.40 -17.31
C SER A 129 15.35 -15.59 -15.79
N GLY A 130 14.99 -16.81 -15.35
CA GLY A 130 14.77 -17.11 -13.95
C GLY A 130 13.38 -16.74 -13.42
N LYS A 131 12.37 -16.43 -14.26
CA LYS A 131 11.00 -16.11 -13.79
C LYS A 131 10.40 -17.17 -12.84
N GLY A 132 10.72 -18.44 -13.06
CA GLY A 132 10.27 -19.54 -12.18
C GLY A 132 10.90 -19.45 -10.79
N VAL A 133 12.24 -19.39 -10.74
CA VAL A 133 13.01 -19.41 -9.48
C VAL A 133 12.99 -18.09 -8.72
N GLY A 134 12.86 -16.95 -9.41
CA GLY A 134 12.94 -15.62 -8.80
C GLY A 134 11.59 -15.02 -8.40
N LEU A 135 10.48 -15.47 -9.02
CA LEU A 135 9.15 -14.90 -8.79
C LEU A 135 8.13 -15.97 -8.41
N VAL A 136 7.95 -16.98 -9.27
CA VAL A 136 6.84 -17.96 -9.12
C VAL A 136 7.05 -18.89 -7.91
N ILE A 137 8.19 -19.57 -7.81
CA ILE A 137 8.49 -20.49 -6.71
C ILE A 137 8.50 -19.76 -5.36
N PRO A 138 9.20 -18.61 -5.19
CA PRO A 138 9.14 -17.86 -3.92
C PRO A 138 7.73 -17.44 -3.55
N THR A 139 6.91 -17.06 -4.53
CA THR A 139 5.48 -16.75 -4.31
C THR A 139 4.74 -17.97 -3.79
N LEU A 140 4.84 -19.13 -4.45
CA LEU A 140 4.15 -20.35 -4.02
C LEU A 140 4.62 -20.88 -2.66
N LEU A 141 5.87 -20.58 -2.28
CA LEU A 141 6.51 -20.93 -1.00
C LEU A 141 6.35 -19.86 0.10
N SER A 142 5.52 -18.84 -0.10
CA SER A 142 5.28 -17.82 0.93
C SER A 142 3.87 -17.28 0.94
N TRP A 143 3.16 -17.33 -0.19
CA TRP A 143 1.76 -16.94 -0.33
C TRP A 143 0.87 -17.93 0.43
N PRO A 144 0.26 -17.51 1.56
CA PRO A 144 -0.47 -18.43 2.43
C PRO A 144 -1.87 -18.74 1.90
N HIS A 145 -2.39 -17.90 0.99
CA HIS A 145 -3.74 -18.02 0.48
C HIS A 145 -3.83 -19.03 -0.68
N SER A 146 -5.06 -19.30 -1.10
CA SER A 146 -5.37 -20.17 -2.23
C SER A 146 -4.71 -19.69 -3.52
N ALA A 147 -4.32 -20.63 -4.36
CA ALA A 147 -3.74 -20.37 -5.68
C ALA A 147 -4.16 -21.47 -6.65
N ILE A 148 -4.42 -21.09 -7.90
CA ILE A 148 -4.61 -21.99 -9.04
C ILE A 148 -3.39 -21.79 -9.94
N ILE A 149 -2.71 -22.88 -10.30
CA ILE A 149 -1.45 -22.85 -11.02
C ILE A 149 -1.58 -23.66 -12.30
N ALA A 150 -1.40 -23.01 -13.45
CA ALA A 150 -1.25 -23.67 -14.74
C ALA A 150 0.21 -24.15 -14.91
N ASP A 151 0.51 -25.35 -14.42
CA ASP A 151 1.85 -25.92 -14.46
C ASP A 151 1.99 -26.93 -15.61
N LEU A 152 2.31 -26.44 -16.79
CA LEU A 152 2.50 -27.26 -18.00
C LEU A 152 3.67 -28.26 -17.89
N LYS A 153 4.61 -28.06 -16.95
CA LYS A 153 5.81 -28.89 -16.82
C LYS A 153 5.81 -29.80 -15.60
N GLY A 154 5.01 -29.49 -14.59
CA GLY A 154 4.99 -30.21 -13.31
C GLY A 154 6.07 -29.77 -12.31
N GLU A 155 7.03 -28.93 -12.73
CA GLU A 155 8.15 -28.48 -11.88
C GLU A 155 7.68 -27.68 -10.66
N LEU A 156 6.59 -26.90 -10.79
CA LEU A 156 6.07 -26.11 -9.67
C LEU A 156 5.37 -27.00 -8.65
N TRP A 157 4.61 -28.00 -9.12
CA TRP A 157 4.02 -29.01 -8.25
C TRP A 157 5.08 -29.72 -7.43
N GLU A 158 6.09 -30.28 -8.09
CA GLU A 158 7.16 -31.04 -7.44
C GLU A 158 7.90 -30.23 -6.37
N LEU A 159 8.18 -28.95 -6.65
CA LEU A 159 8.97 -28.11 -5.76
C LEU A 159 8.15 -27.48 -4.62
N THR A 160 6.84 -27.27 -4.80
CA THR A 160 6.07 -26.40 -3.89
C THR A 160 4.89 -27.08 -3.21
N ALA A 161 4.34 -28.17 -3.75
CA ALA A 161 3.13 -28.81 -3.22
C ALA A 161 3.29 -29.23 -1.76
N GLY A 162 4.41 -29.87 -1.41
CA GLY A 162 4.69 -30.32 -0.04
C GLY A 162 4.77 -29.13 0.94
N TRP A 163 5.46 -28.05 0.57
CA TRP A 163 5.53 -26.87 1.43
C TRP A 163 4.14 -26.24 1.64
N ARG A 164 3.34 -26.13 0.57
CA ARG A 164 1.99 -25.56 0.66
C ARG A 164 1.07 -26.39 1.55
N GLN A 165 1.22 -27.71 1.54
CA GLN A 165 0.47 -28.60 2.41
C GLN A 165 0.93 -28.48 3.87
N HIS A 166 2.24 -28.53 4.14
CA HIS A 166 2.77 -28.60 5.50
C HIS A 166 2.92 -27.26 6.21
N HIS A 167 3.24 -26.18 5.49
CA HIS A 167 3.53 -24.88 6.07
C HIS A 167 2.41 -23.87 5.84
N ALA A 168 1.88 -23.78 4.61
CA ALA A 168 0.71 -22.93 4.35
C ALA A 168 -0.62 -23.57 4.76
N GLN A 169 -0.62 -24.84 5.18
CA GLN A 169 -1.82 -25.57 5.61
C GLN A 169 -2.93 -25.58 4.54
N ASN A 170 -2.55 -25.55 3.27
CA ASN A 170 -3.51 -25.58 2.17
C ASN A 170 -3.90 -27.02 1.83
N LYS A 171 -5.13 -27.19 1.32
CA LYS A 171 -5.50 -28.40 0.59
C LYS A 171 -4.86 -28.33 -0.80
N VAL A 172 -3.96 -29.26 -1.09
CA VAL A 172 -3.17 -29.25 -2.34
C VAL A 172 -3.66 -30.39 -3.25
N LEU A 173 -4.14 -30.03 -4.44
CA LEU A 173 -4.73 -30.96 -5.41
C LEU A 173 -4.05 -30.79 -6.77
N ARG A 174 -3.74 -31.89 -7.45
CA ARG A 174 -3.20 -31.90 -8.81
C ARG A 174 -4.24 -32.44 -9.77
N PHE A 175 -4.60 -31.65 -10.78
CA PHE A 175 -5.43 -32.10 -11.88
C PHE A 175 -4.58 -32.21 -13.15
N GLU A 176 -4.30 -33.44 -13.55
CA GLU A 176 -3.52 -33.79 -14.73
C GLU A 176 -4.29 -34.88 -15.50
N PRO A 177 -5.08 -34.51 -16.52
CA PRO A 177 -6.01 -35.43 -17.20
C PRO A 177 -5.36 -36.65 -17.84
N ALA A 178 -4.11 -36.50 -18.29
CA ALA A 178 -3.35 -37.55 -18.96
C ALA A 178 -2.62 -38.50 -17.98
N ALA A 179 -2.57 -38.18 -16.68
CA ALA A 179 -1.86 -39.00 -15.72
C ALA A 179 -2.69 -40.23 -15.32
N ALA A 180 -2.05 -41.41 -15.30
CA ALA A 180 -2.71 -42.65 -14.91
C ALA A 180 -3.09 -42.69 -13.40
N GLN A 181 -2.31 -42.04 -12.55
CA GLN A 181 -2.47 -42.05 -11.09
C GLN A 181 -2.00 -40.73 -10.47
N GLY A 182 -2.37 -40.48 -9.21
CA GLY A 182 -1.92 -39.29 -8.46
C GLY A 182 -2.47 -37.98 -9.01
N THR A 183 -3.61 -38.02 -9.67
CA THR A 183 -4.38 -36.86 -10.15
C THR A 183 -5.79 -36.92 -9.58
N VAL A 184 -6.37 -35.77 -9.28
CA VAL A 184 -7.79 -35.68 -8.95
C VAL A 184 -8.64 -35.81 -10.21
N ARG A 185 -9.93 -36.03 -10.02
CA ARG A 185 -10.91 -36.08 -11.10
C ARG A 185 -11.86 -34.91 -10.94
N TRP A 186 -12.24 -34.31 -12.05
CA TRP A 186 -13.21 -33.23 -12.10
C TRP A 186 -14.11 -33.48 -13.31
N ASN A 187 -15.42 -33.40 -13.09
CA ASN A 187 -16.42 -33.47 -14.13
C ASN A 187 -17.07 -32.09 -14.25
N PRO A 188 -16.82 -31.34 -15.34
CA PRO A 188 -17.44 -30.03 -15.54
C PRO A 188 -18.97 -30.07 -15.55
N LEU A 189 -19.57 -31.22 -15.89
CA LEU A 189 -21.02 -31.39 -15.91
C LEU A 189 -21.65 -31.40 -14.51
N ASP A 190 -20.86 -31.66 -13.47
CA ASP A 190 -21.35 -31.63 -12.08
C ASP A 190 -21.67 -30.19 -11.62
N GLU A 191 -21.21 -29.17 -12.36
CA GLU A 191 -21.53 -27.76 -12.10
C GLU A 191 -22.96 -27.38 -12.57
N VAL A 192 -23.63 -28.24 -13.35
CA VAL A 192 -25.00 -27.99 -13.81
C VAL A 192 -25.99 -28.25 -12.67
N ARG A 193 -26.70 -27.21 -12.24
CA ARG A 193 -27.68 -27.30 -11.15
C ARG A 193 -29.03 -27.80 -11.65
N LEU A 194 -29.12 -29.13 -11.78
CA LEU A 194 -30.31 -29.83 -12.26
C LEU A 194 -31.57 -29.52 -11.43
N GLY A 195 -32.71 -29.37 -12.10
CA GLY A 195 -34.01 -29.09 -11.49
C GLY A 195 -34.19 -27.67 -10.98
N THR A 196 -33.24 -26.76 -11.25
CA THR A 196 -33.32 -25.34 -10.87
C THR A 196 -33.61 -24.47 -12.08
N GLU A 197 -34.08 -23.24 -11.85
CA GLU A 197 -34.25 -22.24 -12.91
C GLU A 197 -32.93 -21.89 -13.66
N HIS A 198 -31.78 -22.24 -13.07
CA HIS A 198 -30.47 -22.00 -13.65
C HIS A 198 -29.98 -23.10 -14.59
N GLU A 199 -30.64 -24.27 -14.65
CA GLU A 199 -30.16 -25.43 -15.40
C GLU A 199 -29.87 -25.11 -16.87
N VAL A 200 -30.79 -24.43 -17.55
CA VAL A 200 -30.63 -24.03 -18.97
C VAL A 200 -29.44 -23.09 -19.14
N ALA A 201 -29.27 -22.11 -18.24
CA ALA A 201 -28.17 -21.15 -18.30
C ALA A 201 -26.82 -21.81 -18.03
N ASP A 202 -26.75 -22.74 -17.06
CA ASP A 202 -25.53 -23.48 -16.74
C ASP A 202 -25.09 -24.35 -17.94
N VAL A 203 -26.03 -25.06 -18.58
CA VAL A 203 -25.76 -25.85 -19.79
C VAL A 203 -25.33 -24.96 -20.96
N GLN A 204 -25.98 -23.81 -21.16
CA GLN A 204 -25.59 -22.86 -22.20
C GLN A 204 -24.17 -22.33 -21.99
N ASN A 205 -23.81 -21.92 -20.76
CA ASN A 205 -22.46 -21.45 -20.45
C ASN A 205 -21.41 -22.53 -20.74
N LEU A 206 -21.65 -23.77 -20.33
CA LEU A 206 -20.76 -24.89 -20.65
C LEU A 206 -20.65 -25.13 -22.16
N ALA A 207 -21.77 -25.11 -22.88
CA ALA A 207 -21.80 -25.29 -24.33
C ALA A 207 -21.02 -24.17 -25.05
N THR A 208 -21.17 -22.92 -24.61
CA THR A 208 -20.44 -21.78 -25.18
C THR A 208 -18.94 -21.92 -24.99
N ILE A 209 -18.47 -22.28 -23.78
CA ILE A 209 -17.03 -22.50 -23.50
C ILE A 209 -16.44 -23.60 -24.40
N LEU A 210 -17.25 -24.62 -24.77
CA LEU A 210 -16.80 -25.72 -25.60
C LEU A 210 -16.80 -25.41 -27.11
N VAL A 211 -17.78 -24.63 -27.57
CA VAL A 211 -18.01 -24.36 -29.00
C VAL A 211 -17.22 -23.14 -29.48
N ASP A 212 -17.03 -22.14 -28.62
CA ASP A 212 -16.34 -20.88 -28.94
C ASP A 212 -15.24 -20.59 -27.90
N PRO A 213 -14.06 -21.26 -28.01
CA PRO A 213 -12.99 -21.22 -27.02
C PRO A 213 -12.18 -19.91 -27.00
#